data_AF-A0A2Z2KD30-F1
#
_entry.id   AF-A0A2Z2KD30-F1
#
_cell.length_a   1.000
_cell.length_b   1.000
_cell.length_c   1.000
_cell.angle_alpha   90.00
_cell.angle_beta   90.00
_cell.angle_gamma   90.00
#
_symmetry.space_group_name_H-M   'P 1'
#
loop_
_entity.id
_entity.type
_entity.pdbx_description
1 polymer ?
#
loop_
_entity_poly.entity_id
_entity_poly.type
_entity_poly.pdbx_seq_one_letter_code
_entity_poly.pdbx_strand_id
1 'polypeptide(L)'
;MLDKPKLISWLRNYQCHVWNDEENDLNEGKGVVLEALIQEIESSTFDPTPVQPDTPKPGDKVKHRKMKHLGIGNVLEIAKSGERAYVDWPNYDKSKVNWAPTPAYYRLDKLEVIPNGD
;
A
#
# COMPACT_ATOMS: atom_id res chain seq x y z
N MET A 1 -11.73 6.97 -20.44
CA MET A 1 -11.32 8.36 -20.16
C MET A 1 -11.57 8.63 -18.68
N LEU A 2 -10.61 9.23 -17.99
CA LEU A 2 -10.74 9.61 -16.58
C LEU A 2 -11.66 10.84 -16.47
N ASP A 3 -12.72 10.74 -15.65
CA ASP A 3 -13.61 11.87 -15.36
C ASP A 3 -12.95 12.77 -14.30
N LYS A 4 -12.15 13.72 -14.79
CA LYS A 4 -11.34 14.61 -13.95
C LYS A 4 -12.17 15.43 -12.94
N PRO A 5 -13.29 16.07 -13.33
CA PRO A 5 -14.14 16.78 -12.37
C PRO A 5 -14.60 15.93 -11.19
N LYS A 6 -14.99 14.67 -11.47
CA LYS A 6 -15.44 13.74 -10.44
C LYS A 6 -14.30 13.32 -9.51
N LEU A 7 -13.10 13.09 -10.05
CA LEU A 7 -11.91 12.74 -9.27
C LEU A 7 -11.46 13.89 -8.35
N ILE A 8 -11.42 15.13 -8.86
CA ILE A 8 -11.05 16.32 -8.08
C ILE A 8 -12.05 16.53 -6.93
N SER A 9 -13.35 16.37 -7.20
CA SER A 9 -14.39 16.47 -6.17
C SER A 9 -14.22 15.42 -5.07
N TRP A 10 -13.92 14.17 -5.45
CA TRP A 10 -13.62 13.10 -4.49
C TRP A 10 -12.38 13.41 -3.63
N LEU A 11 -11.28 13.89 -4.24
CA LEU A 11 -10.04 14.25 -3.54
C LEU A 11 -10.25 15.37 -2.52
N ARG A 12 -10.97 16.43 -2.88
CA ARG A 12 -11.28 17.55 -1.98
C ARG A 12 -12.19 17.12 -0.82
N ASN A 13 -13.17 16.25 -1.08
CA ASN A 13 -14.02 15.69 -0.03
C ASN A 13 -13.24 14.78 0.93
N TYR A 14 -12.32 13.96 0.40
CA TYR A 14 -11.49 13.07 1.21
C TYR A 14 -10.55 13.87 2.13
N GLN A 15 -9.95 14.97 1.64
CA GLN A 15 -9.14 15.88 2.45
C GLN A 15 -9.93 16.48 3.62
N CYS A 16 -11.16 16.93 3.35
CA CYS A 16 -12.04 17.50 4.38
C CYS A 16 -12.30 16.52 5.53
N HIS A 17 -12.40 15.21 5.25
CA HIS A 17 -12.55 14.19 6.28
C HIS A 17 -11.26 13.97 7.09
N VAL A 18 -10.10 13.93 6.44
CA VAL A 18 -8.80 13.71 7.11
C VAL A 18 -8.41 14.88 8.02
N TRP A 19 -8.88 16.10 7.73
CA TRP A 19 -8.55 17.32 8.49
C TRP A 19 -9.49 17.58 9.68
N ASN A 20 -10.60 16.84 9.78
CA ASN A 20 -11.56 16.94 10.89
C ASN A 20 -11.29 15.95 12.04
N ASP A 21 -10.32 15.04 11.90
CA ASP A 21 -9.85 14.21 13.01
C ASP A 21 -8.81 15.01 13.81
N GLU A 22 -9.14 15.41 15.04
CA GLU A 22 -8.37 16.27 15.95
C GLU A 22 -6.97 15.73 16.38
N GLU A 23 -6.47 14.63 15.79
CA GLU A 23 -5.22 13.95 16.19
C GLU A 23 -4.16 13.89 15.06
N ASN A 24 -3.90 14.97 14.32
CA ASN A 24 -2.81 14.95 13.31
C ASN A 24 -1.93 16.21 13.33
N ASP A 25 -0.90 16.20 14.18
CA ASP A 25 0.24 17.14 14.19
C ASP A 25 1.11 17.09 12.90
N LEU A 26 0.69 16.35 11.86
CA LEU A 26 1.38 16.23 10.56
C LEU A 26 0.67 16.98 9.41
N ASN A 27 -0.28 17.87 9.72
CA ASN A 27 -1.16 18.50 8.73
C ASN A 27 -0.46 19.44 7.73
N GLU A 28 0.70 20.00 8.05
CA GLU A 28 1.39 20.94 7.16
C GLU A 28 1.92 20.28 5.87
N GLY A 29 2.23 18.97 5.89
CA GLY A 29 2.74 18.25 4.71
C GLY A 29 1.65 17.70 3.78
N LYS A 30 0.47 17.36 4.32
CA LYS A 30 -0.59 16.66 3.57
C LYS A 30 -1.36 17.58 2.62
N GLY A 31 -1.55 18.86 2.98
CA GLY A 31 -2.22 19.84 2.13
C GLY A 31 -1.42 20.19 0.87
N VAL A 32 -0.11 20.31 1.01
CA VAL A 32 0.81 20.62 -0.10
C VAL A 32 0.83 19.51 -1.15
N VAL A 33 0.78 18.24 -0.71
CA VAL A 33 0.74 17.08 -1.62
C VAL A 33 -0.56 17.02 -2.42
N LEU A 34 -1.69 17.40 -1.84
CA LEU A 34 -2.98 17.31 -2.52
C LEU A 34 -3.17 18.40 -3.58
N GLU A 35 -2.81 19.66 -3.28
CA GLU A 35 -2.95 20.73 -4.27
C GLU A 35 -1.97 20.53 -5.44
N ALA A 36 -0.78 20.00 -5.19
CA ALA A 36 0.14 19.56 -6.25
C ALA A 36 -0.49 18.47 -7.13
N LEU A 37 -1.13 17.46 -6.52
CA LEU A 37 -1.82 16.38 -7.22
C LEU A 37 -3.01 16.89 -8.06
N ILE A 38 -3.80 17.81 -7.52
CA ILE A 38 -4.91 18.45 -8.24
C ILE A 38 -4.37 19.23 -9.45
N GLN A 39 -3.28 19.98 -9.27
CA GLN A 39 -2.64 20.75 -10.33
C GLN A 39 -2.08 19.85 -11.45
N GLU A 40 -1.52 18.68 -11.13
CA GLU A 40 -1.09 17.68 -12.12
C GLU A 40 -2.28 17.10 -12.91
N ILE A 41 -3.40 16.80 -12.23
CA ILE A 41 -4.63 16.28 -12.87
C ILE A 41 -5.21 17.32 -13.83
N GLU A 42 -5.28 18.58 -13.39
CA GLU A 42 -5.75 19.72 -14.20
C GLU A 42 -4.85 19.97 -15.41
N SER A 43 -3.53 19.96 -15.20
CA SER A 43 -2.54 20.19 -16.27
C SER A 43 -2.39 19.00 -17.24
N SER A 44 -3.11 17.89 -17.01
CA SER A 44 -3.01 16.66 -17.84
C SER A 44 -1.61 16.05 -17.88
N THR A 45 -0.70 16.50 -17.00
CA THR A 45 0.62 15.93 -16.79
C THR A 45 0.59 14.81 -15.77
N PHE A 46 -0.56 14.60 -15.12
CA PHE A 46 -0.85 13.43 -14.30
C PHE A 46 -0.73 12.16 -15.15
N ASP A 47 0.48 11.61 -15.17
CA ASP A 47 0.74 10.24 -15.55
C ASP A 47 0.37 9.40 -14.32
N PRO A 48 -0.76 8.65 -14.33
CA PRO A 48 -1.10 7.78 -13.22
C PRO A 48 0.01 6.74 -13.13
N THR A 49 0.98 7.04 -12.27
CA THR A 49 2.06 6.10 -11.93
C THR A 49 1.37 4.78 -11.59
N PRO A 50 1.82 3.64 -12.15
CA PRO A 50 1.07 2.41 -12.17
C PRO A 50 0.46 2.11 -10.81
N VAL A 51 -0.86 1.93 -10.81
CA VAL A 51 -1.71 1.52 -9.68
C VAL A 51 -0.85 0.71 -8.72
N GLN A 52 -0.64 1.23 -7.49
CA GLN A 52 0.02 0.46 -6.45
C GLN A 52 -0.67 -0.92 -6.44
N PRO A 53 0.04 -2.02 -6.71
CA PRO A 53 -0.59 -3.33 -6.76
C PRO A 53 -1.32 -3.52 -5.45
N ASP A 54 -2.55 -4.03 -5.53
CA ASP A 54 -3.56 -4.05 -4.48
C ASP A 54 -2.93 -4.01 -3.10
N THR A 55 -3.20 -2.95 -2.33
CA THR A 55 -2.69 -2.83 -0.96
C THR A 55 -3.03 -4.13 -0.22
N PRO A 56 -2.03 -4.89 0.27
CA PRO A 56 -2.27 -6.18 0.89
C PRO A 56 -3.29 -6.08 2.02
N LYS A 57 -4.20 -7.06 2.12
CA LYS A 57 -5.19 -7.17 3.19
C LYS A 57 -5.00 -8.49 3.96
N PRO A 58 -5.49 -8.58 5.21
CA PRO A 58 -5.51 -9.85 5.93
C PRO A 58 -6.20 -10.94 5.10
N GLY A 59 -5.56 -12.11 4.99
CA GLY A 59 -6.00 -13.22 4.15
C GLY A 59 -5.37 -13.26 2.75
N ASP A 60 -4.77 -12.16 2.28
CA ASP A 60 -4.11 -12.15 0.97
C ASP A 60 -2.81 -12.97 1.00
N LYS A 61 -2.48 -13.53 -0.17
CA LYS A 61 -1.18 -14.13 -0.43
C LYS A 61 -0.25 -13.11 -1.03
N VAL A 62 0.98 -13.06 -0.53
CA VAL A 62 2.00 -12.10 -0.97
C VAL A 62 3.32 -12.78 -1.32
N LYS A 63 4.11 -12.14 -2.18
CA LYS A 63 5.54 -12.43 -2.36
C LYS A 63 6.36 -11.24 -1.90
N HIS A 64 7.53 -11.51 -1.35
CA HIS A 64 8.50 -10.46 -1.11
C HIS A 64 9.22 -10.10 -2.42
N ARG A 65 9.30 -8.80 -2.74
CA ARG A 65 9.89 -8.32 -4.00
C ARG A 65 11.39 -8.66 -4.12
N LYS A 66 12.16 -8.49 -3.04
CA LYS A 66 13.60 -8.80 -2.99
C LYS A 66 13.94 -10.21 -2.49
N MET A 67 13.40 -10.62 -1.33
CA MET A 67 13.68 -11.90 -0.68
C MET A 67 12.84 -13.04 -1.28
N LYS A 68 13.20 -13.48 -2.50
CA LYS A 68 12.45 -14.52 -3.23
C LYS A 68 12.45 -15.89 -2.53
N HIS A 69 13.46 -16.17 -1.71
CA HIS A 69 13.57 -17.41 -0.94
C HIS A 69 12.49 -17.55 0.15
N LEU A 70 11.78 -16.49 0.52
CA LEU A 70 10.66 -16.58 1.47
C LEU A 70 9.43 -17.27 0.86
N GLY A 71 9.37 -17.37 -0.47
CA GLY A 71 8.27 -18.02 -1.17
C GLY A 71 6.99 -17.20 -1.12
N ILE A 72 5.88 -17.87 -0.83
CA ILE A 72 4.54 -17.27 -0.69
C ILE A 72 4.24 -17.12 0.79
N GLY A 73 3.88 -15.90 1.18
CA GLY A 73 3.49 -15.55 2.53
C GLY A 73 1.99 -15.27 2.63
N ASN A 74 1.45 -15.46 3.83
CA ASN A 74 0.06 -15.16 4.17
C ASN A 74 0.03 -13.90 5.02
N VAL A 75 -0.73 -12.90 4.59
CA VAL A 75 -0.94 -11.68 5.38
C VAL A 75 -1.91 -12.01 6.52
N LEU A 76 -1.47 -11.82 7.75
CA LEU A 76 -2.26 -12.07 8.95
C LEU A 76 -2.93 -10.79 9.47
N GLU A 77 -2.21 -9.66 9.41
CA GLU A 77 -2.67 -8.38 9.95
C GLU A 77 -2.00 -7.22 9.18
N ILE A 78 -2.66 -6.06 9.15
CA ILE A 78 -2.05 -4.78 8.75
C ILE A 78 -1.80 -3.95 10.01
N ALA A 79 -0.58 -3.47 10.17
CA ALA A 79 -0.21 -2.61 11.29
C ALA A 79 -1.10 -1.37 11.34
N LYS A 80 -1.35 -0.84 12.55
CA LYS A 80 -2.19 0.35 12.75
C LYS A 80 -1.78 1.56 11.89
N SER A 81 -0.51 1.71 11.55
CA SER A 81 -0.03 2.79 10.67
C SER A 81 -0.42 2.63 9.20
N GLY A 82 -0.89 1.46 8.78
CA GLY A 82 -1.18 1.15 7.37
C GLY A 82 0.05 0.95 6.49
N GLU A 83 1.27 1.00 7.05
CA GLU A 83 2.52 0.93 6.25
C GLU A 83 3.15 -0.47 6.21
N ARG A 84 2.70 -1.38 7.07
CA ARG A 84 3.29 -2.71 7.24
C ARG A 84 2.22 -3.79 7.36
N ALA A 85 2.54 -4.97 6.83
CA ALA A 85 1.76 -6.19 6.99
C ALA A 85 2.52 -7.19 7.85
N TYR A 86 1.83 -7.84 8.80
CA TYR A 86 2.33 -9.00 9.51
C TYR A 86 2.14 -10.24 8.63
N VAL A 87 3.23 -10.88 8.25
CA VAL A 87 3.21 -11.96 7.25
C VAL A 87 3.86 -13.22 7.81
N ASP A 88 3.17 -14.35 7.66
CA ASP A 88 3.71 -15.69 7.89
C ASP A 88 4.21 -16.31 6.58
N TRP A 89 5.35 -17.00 6.61
CA TRP A 89 6.03 -17.56 5.44
C TRP A 89 6.15 -19.08 5.55
N PRO A 90 5.06 -19.85 5.38
CA PRO A 90 5.08 -21.30 5.60
C PRO A 90 5.90 -22.07 4.55
N ASN A 91 6.07 -21.49 3.35
CA ASN A 91 6.65 -22.14 2.18
C ASN A 91 8.02 -21.57 1.78
N TYR A 92 8.82 -21.15 2.76
CA TYR A 92 10.18 -20.66 2.51
C TYR A 92 11.12 -21.79 2.03
N ASP A 93 12.12 -21.40 1.23
CA ASP A 93 13.13 -22.31 0.70
C ASP A 93 14.19 -22.62 1.77
N LYS A 94 14.03 -23.80 2.40
CA LYS A 94 14.94 -24.34 3.41
C LYS A 94 16.35 -24.61 2.90
N SER A 95 16.56 -24.70 1.58
CA SER A 95 17.91 -24.84 1.01
C SER A 95 18.68 -23.52 0.99
N LYS A 96 17.98 -22.39 1.09
CA LYS A 96 18.54 -21.03 1.06
C LYS A 96 18.57 -20.36 2.41
N VAL A 97 17.74 -20.82 3.35
CA VAL A 97 17.62 -20.25 4.68
C VAL A 97 17.75 -21.37 5.72
N ASN A 98 18.81 -21.30 6.54
CA ASN A 98 19.09 -22.29 7.59
C ASN A 98 18.26 -22.06 8.87
N TRP A 99 17.33 -21.11 8.85
CA TRP A 99 16.44 -20.77 9.97
C TRP A 99 15.01 -20.64 9.46
N ALA A 100 14.03 -21.01 10.30
CA ALA A 100 12.63 -20.85 9.96
C ALA A 100 12.22 -19.38 10.15
N PRO A 101 11.73 -18.69 9.10
CA PRO A 101 11.21 -17.34 9.25
C PRO A 101 9.99 -17.36 10.17
N THR A 102 10.14 -16.69 11.32
CA THR A 102 9.00 -16.39 12.18
C THR A 102 8.14 -15.32 11.52
N PRO A 103 6.82 -15.32 11.75
CA PRO A 103 5.96 -14.25 11.30
C PRO A 103 6.47 -12.88 11.77
N ALA A 104 6.47 -11.89 10.89
CA ALA A 104 7.04 -10.56 11.15
C ALA A 104 6.36 -9.47 10.33
N TYR A 105 6.57 -8.20 10.72
CA TYR A 105 6.07 -7.05 9.98
C TYR A 105 6.99 -6.68 8.81
N TYR A 106 6.42 -6.60 7.61
CA TYR A 106 7.09 -6.18 6.38
C TYR A 106 6.42 -4.93 5.82
N ARG A 107 7.21 -4.03 5.25
CA ARG A 107 6.69 -2.83 4.58
C ARG A 107 5.89 -3.22 3.35
N LEU A 108 4.73 -2.57 3.14
CA LEU A 108 3.85 -2.88 2.02
C LEU A 108 4.52 -2.69 0.65
N ASP A 109 5.40 -1.69 0.50
CA ASP A 109 6.15 -1.44 -0.74
C ASP A 109 7.15 -2.56 -1.10
N LYS A 110 7.41 -3.48 -0.17
CA LYS A 110 8.26 -4.67 -0.38
C LYS A 110 7.46 -5.93 -0.67
N LEU A 111 6.15 -5.86 -0.58
CA LEU A 111 5.25 -6.94 -0.87
C LEU A 111 4.59 -6.76 -2.24
N GLU A 112 4.15 -7.88 -2.79
CA GLU A 112 3.43 -7.97 -4.04
C GLU A 112 2.31 -9.00 -3.82
N VAL A 113 1.05 -8.55 -3.92
CA VAL A 113 -0.11 -9.43 -3.79
C VAL A 113 -0.16 -10.39 -4.97
N ILE A 114 -0.43 -11.66 -4.68
CA ILE A 114 -0.65 -12.70 -5.68
C ILE A 114 -2.16 -12.81 -5.87
N PRO A 115 -2.67 -12.73 -7.12
CA PRO A 115 -4.07 -13.04 -7.39
C PRO A 115 -4.36 -14.47 -6.93
N ASN A 116 -5.37 -14.66 -6.09
CA ASN A 116 -5.91 -16.00 -5.87
C ASN A 116 -6.55 -16.40 -7.20
N GLY A 117 -5.94 -17.37 -7.90
CA GLY A 117 -6.52 -17.89 -9.14
C GLY A 117 -7.88 -18.51 -8.85
N ASP A 118 -8.90 -18.02 -9.54
CA ASP A 118 -10.18 -18.72 -9.76
C ASP A 118 -9.96 -20.02 -10.56
#